data_AF-A0A932MKY3-F1
#
_entry.id   AF-A0A932MKY3-F1
#
_cell.length_a   1.000
_cell.length_b   1.000
_cell.length_c   1.000
_cell.angle_alpha   90.00
_cell.angle_beta   90.00
_cell.angle_gamma   90.00
#
_symmetry.space_group_name_H-M   'P 1'
#
loop_
_entity.id
_entity.type
_entity.pdbx_description
1 polymer ?
#
loop_
_entity_poly.entity_id
_entity_poly.type
_entity_poly.pdbx_seq_one_letter_code
_entity_poly.pdbx_strand_id
1 'polypeptide(L)'
;MKAEPVLAKLNDLRKDAQGEESVEEAALHHAFCYVSYQAGPFAEFVEKEKPPAAKKNTPPGERAREYLEALKRLRDEAAGDASDMEFIALDRAAGFISRTLGDFQAYLDEAGEGR
;
A
#
# COMPACT_ATOMS: atom_id res chain seq x y z
N MET A 1 -17.23 1.07 0.30
CA MET A 1 -16.87 1.46 1.68
C MET A 1 -16.22 2.84 1.66
N LYS A 2 -15.98 3.48 2.81
CA LYS A 2 -15.23 4.75 2.89
C LYS A 2 -13.73 4.52 2.94
N ALA A 3 -12.95 5.49 2.46
CA ALA A 3 -11.49 5.40 2.41
C ALA A 3 -10.83 5.65 3.77
N GLU A 4 -11.46 6.47 4.61
CA GLU A 4 -10.91 6.85 5.91
C GLU A 4 -10.72 5.65 6.86
N PRO A 5 -11.68 4.70 7.01
CA PRO A 5 -11.47 3.50 7.81
C PRO A 5 -10.34 2.60 7.28
N VAL A 6 -10.16 2.55 5.96
CA VAL A 6 -9.09 1.78 5.31
C VAL A 6 -7.72 2.40 5.64
N LEU A 7 -7.60 3.72 5.51
CA LEU A 7 -6.39 4.46 5.88
C LEU A 7 -6.08 4.36 7.38
N ALA A 8 -7.11 4.43 8.23
CA ALA A 8 -6.96 4.30 9.67
C ALA A 8 -6.38 2.94 10.04
N LYS A 9 -6.97 1.84 9.56
CA LYS A 9 -6.47 0.49 9.83
C LYS A 9 -5.08 0.26 9.23
N LEU A 10 -4.78 0.78 8.04
CA LEU A 10 -3.43 0.71 7.46
C LEU A 10 -2.39 1.44 8.34
N ASN A 11 -2.75 2.59 8.93
CA ASN A 11 -1.87 3.30 9.86
C ASN A 11 -1.66 2.52 11.17
N ASP A 12 -2.68 1.82 11.65
CA ASP A 12 -2.57 0.99 12.86
C ASP A 12 -1.63 -0.18 12.60
N LEU A 13 -1.79 -0.90 11.47
CA LEU A 13 -0.85 -1.97 11.06
C LEU A 13 0.59 -1.46 10.96
N ARG A 14 0.80 -0.28 10.38
CA ARG A 14 2.13 0.35 10.31
C ARG A 14 2.74 0.60 11.70
N LYS A 15 1.92 1.02 12.67
CA LYS A 15 2.40 1.27 14.04
C LYS A 15 2.67 -0.04 14.77
N ASP A 16 1.84 -1.05 14.54
CA ASP A 16 1.97 -2.35 15.17
C ASP A 16 3.26 -3.06 14.73
N ALA A 17 3.65 -2.92 13.46
CA ALA A 17 4.90 -3.46 12.92
C ALA A 17 6.15 -2.61 13.23
N GLN A 18 6.01 -1.47 13.93
CA GLN A 18 7.11 -0.53 14.12
C GLN A 18 8.20 -1.12 15.04
N GLY A 19 9.45 -1.14 14.57
CA GLY A 19 10.62 -1.64 15.29
C GLY A 19 10.90 -3.14 15.08
N GLU A 20 10.24 -3.78 14.12
CA GLU A 20 10.54 -5.16 13.72
C GLU A 20 11.81 -5.28 12.86
N GLU A 21 12.27 -4.17 12.27
CA GLU A 21 13.38 -4.11 11.31
C GLU A 21 13.18 -5.09 10.14
N SER A 22 11.93 -5.29 9.73
CA SER A 22 11.49 -6.28 8.73
C SER A 22 11.12 -5.64 7.38
N VAL A 23 11.03 -6.47 6.33
CA VAL A 23 10.55 -6.02 5.01
C VAL A 23 9.08 -5.61 5.09
N GLU A 24 8.31 -6.32 5.92
CA GLU A 24 6.90 -6.06 6.20
C GLU A 24 6.70 -4.69 6.87
N GLU A 25 7.53 -4.33 7.87
CA GLU A 25 7.54 -3.00 8.48
C GLU A 25 7.75 -1.91 7.42
N ALA A 26 8.81 -2.05 6.61
CA ALA A 26 9.12 -1.08 5.56
C ALA A 26 8.00 -1.00 4.51
N ALA A 27 7.43 -2.13 4.10
CA ALA A 27 6.33 -2.17 3.15
C ALA A 27 5.09 -1.45 3.69
N LEU A 28 4.70 -1.68 4.95
CA LEU A 28 3.59 -0.98 5.60
C LEU A 28 3.86 0.52 5.75
N HIS A 29 5.08 0.89 6.14
CA HIS A 29 5.50 2.29 6.24
C HIS A 29 5.34 3.02 4.90
N HIS A 30 5.98 2.50 3.85
CA HIS A 30 5.99 3.14 2.55
C HIS A 30 4.62 3.10 1.87
N ALA A 31 3.85 2.01 2.03
CA ALA A 31 2.48 1.95 1.54
C ALA A 31 1.61 3.02 2.19
N PHE A 32 1.63 3.14 3.51
CA PHE A 32 0.83 4.15 4.21
C PHE A 32 1.20 5.57 3.78
N CYS A 33 2.49 5.91 3.75
CA CYS A 33 2.96 7.24 3.34
C CYS A 33 2.56 7.57 1.89
N TYR A 34 2.78 6.64 0.96
CA TYR A 34 2.43 6.81 -0.44
C TYR A 34 0.92 6.95 -0.66
N VAL A 35 0.12 6.06 -0.06
CA VAL A 35 -1.34 6.08 -0.18
C VAL A 35 -1.92 7.34 0.45
N SER A 36 -1.37 7.80 1.59
CA SER A 36 -1.75 9.07 2.22
C SER A 36 -1.43 10.27 1.32
N TYR A 37 -0.27 10.26 0.66
CA TYR A 37 0.08 11.27 -0.33
C TYR A 37 -0.86 11.24 -1.55
N GLN A 38 -1.36 10.06 -1.93
CA GLN A 38 -2.36 9.85 -2.98
C GLN A 38 -3.80 9.75 -2.44
N ALA A 39 -4.14 10.38 -1.32
CA ALA A 39 -5.43 10.19 -0.64
C ALA A 39 -6.66 10.42 -1.54
N GLY A 40 -6.63 11.43 -2.43
CA GLY A 40 -7.71 11.70 -3.38
C GLY A 40 -7.94 10.54 -4.37
N PRO A 41 -6.93 10.19 -5.20
CA PRO A 41 -7.00 9.01 -6.06
C PRO A 41 -7.31 7.70 -5.32
N PHE A 42 -6.76 7.52 -4.11
CA PHE A 42 -7.04 6.34 -3.30
C PHE A 42 -8.50 6.28 -2.85
N ALA A 43 -9.08 7.42 -2.44
CA ALA A 43 -10.50 7.49 -2.12
C ALA A 43 -11.38 7.17 -3.32
N GLU A 44 -11.06 7.67 -4.52
CA GLU A 44 -11.79 7.26 -5.73
C GLU A 44 -11.70 5.76 -6.00
N PHE A 45 -10.52 5.16 -5.78
CA PHE A 45 -10.30 3.73 -5.94
C PHE A 45 -11.11 2.89 -4.95
N VAL A 46 -11.10 3.25 -3.66
CA VAL A 46 -11.81 2.50 -2.61
C VAL A 46 -13.32 2.71 -2.67
N GLU A 47 -13.78 3.94 -2.90
CA GLU A 47 -15.20 4.28 -2.80
C GLU A 47 -15.96 4.00 -4.09
N LYS A 48 -15.32 4.17 -5.24
CA LYS A 48 -15.96 4.08 -6.57
C LYS A 48 -15.42 2.94 -7.42
N GLU A 49 -14.51 2.11 -6.89
CA GLU A 49 -13.83 1.03 -7.62
C GLU A 49 -13.15 1.53 -8.92
N LYS A 50 -12.78 2.81 -8.95
CA LYS A 50 -12.16 3.44 -10.12
C LYS A 50 -10.66 3.17 -10.10
N PRO A 51 -10.09 2.48 -11.10
CA PRO A 51 -8.66 2.22 -11.14
C PRO A 51 -7.87 3.55 -11.11
N PRO A 52 -6.81 3.65 -10.28
CA PRO A 52 -5.93 4.82 -10.34
C PRO A 52 -5.22 4.88 -11.69
N ALA A 53 -4.96 6.09 -12.16
CA ALA A 53 -4.10 6.33 -13.31
C ALA A 53 -2.67 6.53 -12.83
N ALA A 54 -1.73 5.73 -13.34
CA ALA A 54 -0.30 6.00 -13.20
C ALA A 54 0.04 7.31 -13.92
N LYS A 55 0.83 8.17 -13.27
CA LYS A 55 1.18 9.51 -13.77
C LYS A 55 2.64 9.61 -14.19
N LYS A 56 3.52 8.77 -13.62
CA LYS A 56 4.94 8.73 -13.93
C LYS A 56 5.23 7.50 -14.80
N ASN A 57 6.11 7.67 -15.78
CA ASN A 57 6.57 6.57 -16.65
C ASN A 57 7.75 5.80 -16.05
N THR A 58 7.89 5.81 -14.72
CA THR A 58 8.98 5.12 -14.02
C THR A 58 8.74 3.61 -14.09
N PRO A 59 9.68 2.81 -14.63
CA PRO A 59 9.56 1.36 -14.58
C PRO A 59 9.61 0.87 -13.12
N PRO A 60 8.73 -0.06 -12.70
CA PRO A 60 8.75 -0.60 -11.35
C PRO A 60 10.01 -1.43 -11.10
N GLY A 61 10.80 -1.04 -10.10
CA GLY A 61 12.04 -1.68 -9.66
C GLY A 61 11.81 -2.84 -8.69
N GLU A 62 12.92 -3.41 -8.20
CA GLU A 62 12.92 -4.57 -7.31
C GLU A 62 12.24 -4.26 -5.97
N ARG A 63 12.62 -3.16 -5.31
CA ARG A 63 12.06 -2.76 -4.02
C ARG A 63 10.55 -2.56 -4.04
N ALA A 64 10.04 -1.86 -5.06
CA ALA A 64 8.60 -1.66 -5.22
C ALA A 64 7.83 -2.98 -5.33
N ARG A 65 8.40 -3.98 -6.03
CA ARG A 65 7.82 -5.32 -6.17
C ARG A 65 7.90 -6.08 -4.86
N GLU A 66 9.04 -6.04 -4.18
CA GLU A 66 9.24 -6.69 -2.89
C GLU A 66 8.22 -6.20 -1.85
N TYR A 67 8.06 -4.88 -1.72
CA TYR A 67 7.06 -4.31 -0.80
C TYR A 67 5.62 -4.66 -1.21
N LEU A 68 5.31 -4.67 -2.50
CA LEU A 68 4.00 -5.12 -2.96
C LEU A 68 3.75 -6.59 -2.58
N GLU A 69 4.74 -7.47 -2.73
CA GLU A 69 4.59 -8.88 -2.35
C GLU A 69 4.50 -9.06 -0.83
N ALA A 70 5.24 -8.27 -0.03
CA ALA A 70 5.11 -8.27 1.42
C ALA A 70 3.68 -7.88 1.86
N LEU A 71 3.09 -6.83 1.28
CA LEU A 71 1.71 -6.43 1.56
C LEU A 71 0.70 -7.53 1.18
N LYS A 72 0.93 -8.24 0.07
CA LYS A 72 0.08 -9.37 -0.33
C LYS A 72 0.20 -10.54 0.63
N ARG A 73 1.41 -10.84 1.13
CA ARG A 73 1.61 -11.88 2.15
C ARG A 73 0.83 -11.55 3.42
N LEU A 74 0.98 -10.34 3.95
CA LEU A 74 0.23 -9.87 5.12
C LEU A 74 -1.29 -9.96 4.88
N ARG A 75 -1.75 -9.57 3.69
CA ARG A 75 -3.17 -9.70 3.31
C ARG A 75 -3.61 -11.17 3.36
N ASP A 76 -2.82 -12.08 2.79
CA ASP A 76 -3.15 -13.50 2.71
C ASP A 76 -3.16 -14.15 4.10
N GLU A 77 -2.30 -13.71 5.01
CA GLU A 77 -2.34 -14.08 6.43
C GLU A 77 -3.62 -13.59 7.13
N ALA A 78 -4.09 -12.39 6.79
CA ALA A 78 -5.35 -11.83 7.27
C ALA A 78 -6.61 -12.40 6.58
N ALA A 79 -6.47 -13.24 5.54
CA ALA A 79 -7.59 -13.68 4.70
C ALA A 79 -8.55 -14.70 5.36
N GLY A 80 -8.32 -15.06 6.63
CA GLY A 80 -9.21 -15.93 7.41
C GLY A 80 -10.65 -15.42 7.48
N ASP A 81 -10.84 -14.10 7.39
CA ASP A 81 -12.15 -13.45 7.22
C ASP A 81 -12.04 -12.25 6.26
N ALA A 82 -12.60 -12.37 5.05
CA ALA A 82 -12.56 -11.30 4.05
C ALA A 82 -13.38 -10.04 4.45
N SER A 83 -14.16 -10.11 5.53
CA SER A 83 -14.84 -8.96 6.12
C SER A 83 -13.99 -8.22 7.16
N ASP A 84 -12.84 -8.79 7.56
CA ASP A 84 -11.90 -8.14 8.47
C ASP A 84 -11.35 -6.85 7.84
N MET A 85 -11.38 -5.77 8.63
CA MET A 85 -10.81 -4.49 8.22
C MET A 85 -9.32 -4.58 7.95
N GLU A 86 -8.60 -5.53 8.56
CA GLU A 86 -7.20 -5.82 8.27
C GLU A 86 -7.00 -6.31 6.84
N PHE A 87 -7.70 -7.39 6.47
CA PHE A 87 -7.70 -7.94 5.13
C PHE A 87 -8.08 -6.86 4.12
N ILE A 88 -9.16 -6.12 4.39
CA ILE A 88 -9.64 -5.06 3.51
C ILE A 88 -8.60 -3.95 3.35
N ALA A 89 -7.96 -3.50 4.43
CA ALA A 89 -6.95 -2.46 4.37
C ALA A 89 -5.75 -2.87 3.50
N LEU A 90 -5.24 -4.08 3.72
CA LEU A 90 -4.11 -4.63 2.98
C LEU A 90 -4.47 -4.90 1.51
N ASP A 91 -5.66 -5.45 1.23
CA ASP A 91 -6.13 -5.70 -0.13
C ASP A 91 -6.29 -4.40 -0.93
N ARG A 92 -6.88 -3.36 -0.34
CA ARG A 92 -7.04 -2.06 -1.00
C ARG A 92 -5.70 -1.36 -1.21
N ALA A 93 -4.80 -1.38 -0.23
CA ALA A 93 -3.47 -0.80 -0.37
C ALA A 93 -2.65 -1.52 -1.46
N ALA A 94 -2.55 -2.85 -1.40
CA ALA A 94 -1.84 -3.65 -2.39
C ALA A 94 -2.46 -3.52 -3.78
N GLY A 95 -3.79 -3.49 -3.88
CA GLY A 95 -4.51 -3.29 -5.13
C GLY A 95 -4.24 -1.92 -5.77
N PHE A 96 -4.15 -0.86 -4.96
CA PHE A 96 -3.83 0.49 -5.42
C PHE A 96 -2.36 0.59 -5.88
N ILE A 97 -1.43 0.08 -5.07
CA ILE A 97 0.00 0.09 -5.37
C ILE A 97 0.32 -0.74 -6.60
N SER A 98 -0.28 -1.93 -6.75
CA SER A 98 -0.11 -2.77 -7.95
C SER A 98 -0.45 -2.03 -9.25
N ARG A 99 -1.51 -1.20 -9.23
CA ARG A 99 -1.94 -0.41 -10.39
C ARG A 99 -1.14 0.87 -10.61
N THR A 100 -0.36 1.28 -9.62
CA THR A 100 0.48 2.48 -9.64
C THR A 100 1.95 2.15 -9.35
N LEU A 101 2.38 0.93 -9.68
CA LEU A 101 3.66 0.41 -9.18
C LEU A 101 4.87 1.22 -9.65
N GLY A 102 4.80 1.80 -10.84
CA GLY A 102 5.80 2.74 -11.35
C GLY A 102 5.84 4.06 -10.56
N ASP A 103 4.68 4.64 -10.26
CA ASP A 103 4.58 5.84 -9.42
C ASP A 103 5.07 5.56 -8.00
N PHE A 104 4.77 4.37 -7.47
CA PHE A 104 5.28 3.92 -6.18
C PHE A 104 6.81 3.76 -6.20
N GLN A 105 7.39 3.18 -7.25
CA GLN A 105 8.85 3.15 -7.43
C GLN A 105 9.43 4.56 -7.44
N ALA A 106 8.83 5.49 -8.19
CA ALA A 106 9.32 6.87 -8.24
C ALA A 106 9.26 7.55 -6.86
N TYR A 107 8.24 7.24 -6.06
CA TYR A 107 8.16 7.68 -4.66
C TYR A 107 9.30 7.07 -3.82
N LEU A 108 9.59 5.77 -3.97
CA LEU A 108 10.69 5.12 -3.25
C LEU A 108 12.04 5.71 -3.64
N ASP A 109 12.26 6.03 -4.92
CA ASP A 109 13.46 6.73 -5.40
C ASP A 109 13.62 8.08 -4.70
N GLU A 110 12.55 8.87 -4.61
CA GLU A 110 12.50 10.16 -3.91
C GLU A 110 12.72 10.03 -2.40
N ALA A 111 12.28 8.91 -1.81
CA ALA A 111 12.47 8.59 -0.40
C ALA A 111 13.87 8.02 -0.08
N GLY A 112 14.71 7.75 -1.09
CA GLY A 112 16.04 7.14 -0.91
C GLY A 112 16.03 5.61 -0.79
N GLU A 113 14.87 4.98 -0.93
CA GLU A 113 14.63 3.53 -0.82
C GLU A 113 14.60 2.81 -2.18
N GLY A 114 14.78 3.54 -3.27
CA GLY A 114 14.69 3.00 -4.64
C GLY A 114 15.79 2.00 -5.06
N ARG A 115 16.69 1.62 -4.14
CA ARG A 115 17.86 0.76 -4.40
C ARG A 115 17.57 -0.73 -4.24
#